data_AF-A0A7W0TG58-F1
#
_entry.id   AF-A0A7W0TG58-F1
#
_cell.length_a   1.000
_cell.length_b   1.000
_cell.length_c   1.000
_cell.angle_alpha   90.00
_cell.angle_beta   90.00
_cell.angle_gamma   90.00
#
_symmetry.space_group_name_H-M   'P 1'
#
loop_
_entity.id
_entity.type
_entity.pdbx_description
1 polymer ?
#
loop_
_entity_poly.entity_id
_entity_poly.type
_entity_poly.pdbx_seq_one_letter_code
_entity_poly.pdbx_strand_id
1 'polypeptide(L)'
;MAILVWLIVAEGLYVRALRVLGGRGVRIPRAQIACWHAGLGLQAIALLSPLGSLADDLLSAHMAEHLLLADLGAPLLLAGLRNPLLGFFLPRPVLVGLARRRRLRGAFRALRRPLVAIPVYALVLYGWHLTFAFEGAVRHELVHGAQHASFIFAGVIVWWPALEPKRRRLQGELWKIGHILAARMLGMFLGMG
;
A
#
# COMPACT_ATOMS: atom_id res chain seq x y z
N MET A 1 -8.06 4.98 16.97
CA MET A 1 -7.31 3.82 17.56
C MET A 1 -6.81 2.81 16.50
N ALA A 2 -7.59 2.53 15.46
CA ALA A 2 -7.28 1.49 14.46
C ALA A 2 -5.95 1.70 13.68
N ILE A 3 -5.57 2.95 13.42
CA ILE A 3 -4.34 3.33 12.71
C ILE A 3 -3.08 2.85 13.44
N LEU A 4 -3.00 3.10 14.75
CA LEU A 4 -1.84 2.69 15.56
C LEU A 4 -1.71 1.16 15.58
N VAL A 5 -2.84 0.45 15.69
CA VAL A 5 -2.88 -1.01 15.61
C VAL A 5 -2.32 -1.49 14.27
N TRP A 6 -2.73 -0.88 13.15
CA TRP A 6 -2.20 -1.22 11.82
C TRP A 6 -0.68 -1.04 11.74
N LEU A 7 -0.15 0.12 12.16
CA LEU A 7 1.28 0.41 12.10
C LEU A 7 2.10 -0.56 12.97
N ILE A 8 1.64 -0.80 14.20
CA ILE A 8 2.29 -1.72 15.16
C ILE A 8 2.29 -3.15 14.63
N VAL A 9 1.14 -3.62 14.10
CA VAL A 9 1.03 -4.98 13.56
C VAL A 9 1.92 -5.13 12.32
N ALA A 10 1.90 -4.16 11.40
CA ALA A 10 2.75 -4.20 10.21
C ALA A 10 4.25 -4.27 10.58
N GLU A 11 4.69 -3.41 11.50
CA GLU A 11 6.06 -3.39 11.99
C GLU A 11 6.45 -4.69 12.72
N GLY A 12 5.59 -5.17 13.62
CA GLY A 12 5.80 -6.42 14.34
C GLY A 12 5.95 -7.62 13.41
N LEU A 13 5.13 -7.70 12.35
CA LEU A 13 5.24 -8.73 11.32
C LEU A 13 6.55 -8.62 10.53
N TYR A 14 6.99 -7.41 10.21
CA TYR A 14 8.24 -7.17 9.49
C TYR A 14 9.46 -7.56 10.33
N VAL A 15 9.53 -7.08 11.57
CA VAL A 15 10.61 -7.40 12.50
C VAL A 15 10.66 -8.90 12.80
N ARG A 16 9.50 -9.56 12.94
CA ARG A 16 9.43 -11.03 13.06
C ARG A 16 10.04 -11.71 11.83
N ALA A 17 9.71 -11.26 10.63
CA ALA A 17 10.25 -11.82 9.40
C ALA A 17 11.78 -11.62 9.31
N LEU A 18 12.29 -10.45 9.71
CA LEU A 18 13.73 -10.18 9.81
C LEU A 18 14.42 -11.13 10.78
N ARG A 19 13.88 -11.32 11.99
CA ARG A 19 14.46 -12.23 13.00
C ARG A 19 14.49 -13.67 12.51
N VAL A 20 13.40 -14.15 11.89
CA VAL A 20 13.32 -15.51 11.33
C VAL A 20 14.35 -15.72 10.23
N LEU A 21 14.55 -14.73 9.34
CA LEU A 21 15.54 -14.80 8.26
C LEU A 21 16.98 -14.68 8.79
N GLY A 22 17.22 -13.81 9.77
CA GLY A 22 18.50 -13.67 10.45
C GLY A 22 18.94 -14.95 11.15
N GLY A 23 18.02 -15.63 11.85
CA GLY A 23 18.28 -16.95 12.46
C GLY A 23 18.57 -18.06 11.44
N ARG A 24 18.22 -17.85 10.16
CA ARG A 24 18.56 -18.73 9.03
C ARG A 24 19.83 -18.30 8.28
N GLY A 25 20.57 -17.32 8.80
CA GLY A 25 21.77 -16.78 8.15
C GLY A 25 21.50 -15.92 6.91
N VAL A 26 20.25 -15.56 6.63
CA VAL A 26 19.88 -14.74 5.47
C VAL A 26 20.03 -13.26 5.82
N ARG A 27 20.97 -12.59 5.16
CA ARG A 27 21.17 -11.15 5.32
C ARG A 27 20.26 -10.35 4.39
N ILE A 28 19.53 -9.40 4.95
CA ILE A 28 18.69 -8.46 4.18
C ILE A 28 19.47 -7.17 3.92
N PRO A 29 19.45 -6.63 2.69
CA PRO A 29 20.12 -5.36 2.38
C PRO A 29 19.59 -4.21 3.25
N ARG A 30 20.49 -3.35 3.76
CA ARG A 30 20.10 -2.18 4.56
C ARG A 30 19.14 -1.23 3.83
N ALA A 31 19.33 -1.06 2.52
CA ALA A 31 18.43 -0.26 1.69
C ALA A 31 16.99 -0.81 1.70
N GLN A 32 16.82 -2.14 1.72
CA GLN A 32 15.50 -2.76 1.80
C GLN A 32 14.84 -2.48 3.16
N ILE A 33 15.60 -2.55 4.25
CA ILE A 33 15.13 -2.21 5.60
C ILE A 33 14.76 -0.72 5.66
N ALA A 34 15.60 0.16 5.12
CA ALA A 34 15.34 1.60 5.06
C ALA A 34 14.06 1.91 4.26
N CYS A 35 13.83 1.28 3.11
CA CYS A 35 12.59 1.45 2.34
C CYS A 35 11.36 1.06 3.16
N TRP A 36 11.41 -0.04 3.93
CA TRP A 36 10.30 -0.44 4.78
C TRP A 36 9.96 0.64 5.81
N HIS A 37 10.95 1.07 6.61
CA HIS A 37 10.70 2.05 7.67
C HIS A 37 10.36 3.44 7.10
N ALA A 38 10.95 3.82 5.96
CA ALA A 38 10.56 5.05 5.27
C ALA A 38 9.10 4.97 4.81
N GLY A 39 8.69 3.88 4.18
CA GLY A 39 7.29 3.67 3.77
C GLY A 39 6.33 3.67 4.96
N LEU A 40 6.68 2.98 6.05
CA LEU A 40 5.87 2.95 7.27
C LEU A 40 5.80 4.33 7.95
N GLY A 41 6.91 5.07 7.93
CA GLY A 41 6.99 6.46 8.41
C GLY A 41 6.09 7.39 7.61
N LEU A 42 6.04 7.25 6.27
CA LEU A 42 5.09 8.01 5.45
C LEU A 42 3.64 7.64 5.76
N GLN A 43 3.33 6.36 6.01
CA GLN A 43 1.99 5.98 6.48
C GLN A 43 1.67 6.62 7.83
N ALA A 44 2.64 6.63 8.76
CA ALA A 44 2.47 7.22 10.06
C ALA A 44 2.26 8.75 9.96
N ILE A 45 3.02 9.44 9.10
CA ILE A 45 2.83 10.87 8.85
C ILE A 45 1.44 11.10 8.26
N ALA A 46 1.03 10.36 7.22
CA ALA A 46 -0.28 10.54 6.61
C ALA A 46 -1.44 10.29 7.57
N LEU A 47 -1.30 9.34 8.51
CA LEU A 47 -2.41 8.90 9.37
C LEU A 47 -2.38 9.48 10.80
N LEU A 48 -1.24 10.00 11.26
CA LEU A 48 -1.06 10.54 12.62
C LEU A 48 -0.73 12.04 12.62
N SER A 49 -0.42 12.62 11.46
CA SER A 49 -0.14 14.06 11.39
C SER A 49 -1.37 14.85 11.86
N PRO A 50 -1.16 16.00 12.55
CA PRO A 50 -2.23 16.98 12.82
C PRO A 50 -2.81 17.59 11.53
N LEU A 51 -2.36 17.14 10.35
CA LEU A 51 -3.11 17.30 9.11
C LEU A 51 -4.54 16.79 9.24
N GLY A 52 -4.86 15.80 10.09
CA GLY A 52 -6.26 15.40 10.29
C GLY A 52 -7.20 16.55 10.71
N SER A 53 -6.71 17.56 11.44
CA SER A 53 -7.50 18.75 11.77
C SER A 53 -7.47 19.85 10.71
N LEU A 54 -6.57 19.78 9.72
CA LEU A 54 -6.47 20.71 8.58
C LEU A 54 -6.99 20.10 7.27
N ALA A 55 -7.10 18.77 7.19
CA ALA A 55 -7.57 17.99 6.05
C ALA A 55 -9.09 17.97 5.96
N ASP A 56 -9.77 18.13 7.11
CA ASP A 56 -11.20 18.44 7.15
C ASP A 56 -11.51 19.82 6.52
N ASP A 57 -10.57 20.77 6.58
CA ASP A 57 -10.73 22.14 6.08
C ASP A 57 -10.15 22.37 4.67
N LEU A 58 -9.16 21.56 4.26
CA LEU A 58 -8.44 21.74 3.00
C LEU A 58 -8.38 20.43 2.21
N LEU A 59 -9.10 20.39 1.08
CA LEU A 59 -9.05 19.31 0.10
C LEU A 59 -7.60 18.98 -0.33
N SER A 60 -6.70 19.95 -0.34
CA SER A 60 -5.29 19.77 -0.67
C SER A 60 -4.53 18.92 0.36
N ALA A 61 -4.85 19.05 1.66
CA ALA A 61 -4.27 18.22 2.72
C ALA A 61 -4.79 16.78 2.60
N HIS A 62 -6.07 16.60 2.32
CA HIS A 62 -6.65 15.28 2.04
C HIS A 62 -6.00 14.59 0.83
N MET A 63 -5.75 15.32 -0.25
CA MET A 63 -5.04 14.80 -1.42
C MET A 63 -3.58 14.45 -1.13
N ALA A 64 -2.92 15.22 -0.25
CA ALA A 64 -1.56 14.92 0.20
C ALA A 64 -1.51 13.59 0.97
N GLU A 65 -2.53 13.27 1.79
CA GLU A 65 -2.63 11.98 2.47
C GLU A 65 -2.69 10.82 1.49
N HIS A 66 -3.52 10.91 0.44
CA HIS A 66 -3.62 9.86 -0.59
C HIS A 66 -2.28 9.62 -1.28
N LEU A 67 -1.58 10.72 -1.61
CA LEU A 67 -0.28 10.68 -2.26
C LEU A 67 0.79 10.05 -1.34
N LEU A 68 0.80 10.42 -0.06
CA LEU A 68 1.68 9.80 0.92
C LEU A 68 1.38 8.31 1.09
N LEU A 69 0.10 7.92 1.18
CA LEU A 69 -0.31 6.54 1.42
C LEU A 69 -0.05 5.61 0.23
N ALA A 70 -0.52 6.01 -0.96
CA ALA A 70 -0.54 5.17 -2.14
C ALA A 70 0.64 5.42 -3.08
N ASP A 71 1.05 6.68 -3.25
CA ASP A 71 2.01 7.05 -4.28
C ASP A 71 3.47 6.98 -3.82
N LEU A 72 3.73 7.13 -2.52
CA LEU A 72 5.07 7.08 -1.92
C LEU A 72 5.22 5.97 -0.86
N GLY A 73 4.26 5.85 0.05
CA GLY A 73 4.29 4.88 1.16
C GLY A 73 4.18 3.44 0.67
N ALA A 74 3.15 3.11 -0.11
CA ALA A 74 2.95 1.77 -0.66
C ALA A 74 4.15 1.22 -1.48
N PRO A 75 4.78 1.96 -2.43
CA PRO A 75 5.92 1.44 -3.16
C PRO A 75 7.15 1.23 -2.27
N LEU A 76 7.39 2.11 -1.28
CA LEU A 76 8.48 1.94 -0.32
C LEU A 76 8.27 0.74 0.59
N LEU A 77 7.06 0.54 1.11
CA LEU A 77 6.68 -0.67 1.84
C LEU A 77 6.89 -1.92 0.98
N LEU A 78 6.45 -1.91 -0.27
CA LEU A 78 6.66 -3.03 -1.20
C LEU A 78 8.14 -3.27 -1.50
N ALA A 79 8.93 -2.21 -1.68
CA ALA A 79 10.37 -2.29 -1.90
C ALA A 79 11.09 -2.88 -0.67
N GLY A 80 10.62 -2.54 0.53
CA GLY A 80 11.09 -3.11 1.79
C GLY A 80 10.65 -4.55 2.02
N LEU A 81 9.49 -4.94 1.48
CA LEU A 81 8.90 -6.26 1.66
C LEU A 81 9.24 -7.25 0.54
N ARG A 82 10.25 -6.97 -0.30
CA ARG A 82 10.62 -7.87 -1.40
C ARG A 82 11.20 -9.20 -0.91
N ASN A 83 11.21 -10.20 -1.78
CA ASN A 83 11.77 -11.50 -1.48
C ASN A 83 13.24 -11.36 -1.01
N PRO A 84 13.63 -12.04 0.09
CA PRO A 84 12.90 -13.13 0.74
C PRO A 84 11.87 -12.72 1.82
N LEU A 85 11.82 -11.46 2.25
CA LEU A 85 10.94 -11.01 3.35
C LEU A 85 9.44 -11.24 3.08
N LEU A 86 8.99 -11.04 1.83
CA LEU A 86 7.60 -11.27 1.43
C LEU A 86 7.05 -12.64 1.88
N GLY A 87 7.87 -13.68 1.76
CA GLY A 87 7.48 -15.06 2.09
C GLY A 87 7.37 -15.33 3.59
N PHE A 88 7.94 -14.46 4.43
CA PHE A 88 7.95 -14.58 5.89
C PHE A 88 7.12 -13.51 6.59
N PHE A 89 6.61 -12.52 5.86
CA PHE A 89 5.86 -11.39 6.41
C PHE A 89 4.62 -11.83 7.21
N LEU A 90 3.74 -12.63 6.60
CA LEU A 90 2.62 -13.23 7.32
C LEU A 90 3.05 -14.56 7.98
N PRO A 91 2.43 -14.93 9.12
CA PRO A 91 2.64 -16.24 9.72
C PRO A 91 2.24 -17.37 8.76
N ARG A 92 2.98 -18.48 8.76
CA ARG A 92 2.76 -19.63 7.87
C ARG A 92 1.31 -20.13 7.89
N PRO A 93 0.62 -20.28 9.04
CA PRO A 93 -0.78 -20.73 9.05
C PRO A 93 -1.72 -19.79 8.29
N VAL A 94 -1.52 -18.48 8.43
CA VAL A 94 -2.33 -17.45 7.76
C VAL A 94 -2.07 -17.49 6.25
N LEU A 95 -0.80 -17.51 5.83
CA LEU A 95 -0.42 -17.62 4.41
C LEU A 95 -1.01 -18.87 3.76
N VAL A 96 -0.89 -20.02 4.42
CA VAL A 96 -1.43 -21.29 3.91
C VAL A 96 -2.96 -21.26 3.83
N GLY A 97 -3.63 -20.73 4.85
CA GLY A 97 -5.09 -20.56 4.88
C GLY A 97 -5.58 -19.71 3.71
N LEU A 98 -4.93 -18.56 3.46
CA LEU A 98 -5.25 -17.69 2.33
C LEU A 98 -4.96 -18.36 0.98
N ALA A 99 -3.81 -19.05 0.86
CA ALA A 99 -3.40 -19.72 -0.38
C ALA A 99 -4.29 -20.91 -0.78
N ARG A 100 -4.93 -21.58 0.20
CA ARG A 100 -5.89 -22.67 -0.02
C ARG A 100 -7.22 -22.18 -0.59
N ARG A 101 -7.61 -20.93 -0.31
CA ARG A 101 -8.85 -20.34 -0.83
C ARG A 101 -8.70 -19.99 -2.32
N ARG A 102 -9.15 -20.90 -3.20
CA ARG A 102 -9.04 -20.76 -4.67
C ARG A 102 -9.52 -19.41 -5.19
N ARG A 103 -10.66 -18.91 -4.69
CA ARG A 103 -11.23 -17.61 -5.08
C ARG A 103 -10.28 -16.45 -4.75
N LEU A 104 -9.79 -16.38 -3.51
CA LEU A 104 -8.85 -15.33 -3.08
C LEU A 104 -7.54 -15.37 -3.87
N ARG A 105 -7.01 -16.58 -4.11
CA ARG A 105 -5.81 -16.77 -4.93
C ARG A 105 -6.02 -16.31 -6.38
N GLY A 106 -7.20 -16.58 -6.94
CA GLY A 106 -7.62 -16.12 -8.27
C GLY A 106 -7.72 -14.60 -8.34
N ALA A 107 -8.44 -13.99 -7.40
CA ALA A 107 -8.57 -12.54 -7.28
C ALA A 107 -7.20 -11.85 -7.16
N PHE A 108 -6.35 -12.32 -6.25
CA PHE A 108 -5.00 -11.78 -6.10
C PHE A 108 -4.11 -11.98 -7.34
N ARG A 109 -4.38 -13.02 -8.15
CA ARG A 109 -3.68 -13.19 -9.44
C ARG A 109 -4.17 -12.18 -10.48
N ALA A 110 -5.47 -11.91 -10.52
CA ALA A 110 -6.05 -10.91 -11.42
C ALA A 110 -5.59 -9.49 -11.05
N LEU A 111 -5.69 -9.11 -9.77
CA LEU A 111 -5.33 -7.77 -9.27
C LEU A 111 -3.88 -7.40 -9.54
N ARG A 112 -2.96 -8.37 -9.60
CA ARG A 112 -1.54 -8.12 -9.90
C ARG A 112 -1.25 -7.90 -11.39
N ARG A 113 -2.24 -8.00 -12.27
CA ARG A 113 -2.07 -7.72 -13.71
C ARG A 113 -2.12 -6.20 -13.93
N PRO A 114 -1.18 -5.62 -14.70
CA PRO A 114 -1.14 -4.17 -14.97
C PRO A 114 -2.51 -3.60 -15.39
N LEU A 115 -3.16 -4.26 -16.36
CA LEU A 115 -4.46 -3.86 -16.94
C LEU A 115 -5.64 -3.94 -15.95
N VAL A 116 -5.50 -4.66 -14.83
CA VAL A 116 -6.52 -4.74 -13.79
C VAL A 116 -6.20 -3.80 -12.64
N ALA A 117 -4.91 -3.66 -12.32
CA ALA A 117 -4.44 -2.83 -11.22
C ALA A 117 -4.80 -1.35 -11.40
N ILE A 118 -4.64 -0.81 -12.62
CA ILE A 118 -4.93 0.59 -12.92
C ILE A 118 -6.43 0.91 -12.74
N PRO A 119 -7.39 0.19 -13.36
CA PRO A 119 -8.81 0.46 -13.16
C PRO A 119 -9.26 0.30 -11.71
N VAL A 120 -8.70 -0.67 -10.97
CA VAL A 120 -9.01 -0.84 -9.54
C VAL A 120 -8.49 0.33 -8.72
N TYR A 121 -7.28 0.83 -9.02
CA TYR A 121 -6.74 2.01 -8.37
C TYR A 121 -7.59 3.25 -8.65
N ALA A 122 -7.98 3.47 -9.91
CA ALA A 122 -8.89 4.54 -10.30
C ALA A 122 -10.23 4.43 -9.54
N LEU A 123 -10.86 3.26 -9.56
CA LEU A 123 -12.16 3.06 -8.91
C LEU A 123 -12.13 3.38 -7.41
N VAL A 124 -11.06 3.00 -6.72
CA VAL A 124 -10.88 3.34 -5.31
C VAL A 124 -10.68 4.85 -5.14
N LEU A 125 -9.80 5.47 -5.94
CA LEU A 125 -9.57 6.91 -5.90
C LEU A 125 -10.87 7.70 -6.14
N TYR A 126 -11.48 7.56 -7.32
CA TYR A 126 -12.68 8.33 -7.68
C TYR A 126 -13.89 7.95 -6.81
N GLY A 127 -14.01 6.69 -6.39
CA GLY A 127 -15.13 6.21 -5.58
C GLY A 127 -15.24 6.91 -4.22
N TRP A 128 -14.10 7.17 -3.56
CA TRP A 128 -14.09 7.90 -2.28
C TRP A 128 -14.31 9.40 -2.42
N HIS A 129 -14.20 9.94 -3.63
CA HIS A 129 -14.49 11.34 -3.92
C HIS A 129 -15.96 11.57 -4.34
N LEU A 130 -16.76 10.51 -4.43
CA LEU A 130 -18.20 10.64 -4.55
C LEU A 130 -18.78 11.18 -3.25
N THR A 131 -19.71 12.13 -3.34
CA THR A 131 -20.27 12.86 -2.19
C THR A 131 -20.73 11.94 -1.06
N PHE A 132 -21.45 10.86 -1.38
CA PHE A 132 -21.94 9.92 -0.36
C PHE A 132 -20.81 9.17 0.37
N ALA A 133 -19.73 8.84 -0.32
CA ALA A 133 -18.61 8.09 0.24
C ALA A 133 -17.74 9.01 1.10
N PHE A 134 -17.50 10.22 0.60
CA PHE A 134 -16.79 11.28 1.31
C PHE A 134 -17.53 11.66 2.61
N GLU A 135 -18.81 11.98 2.54
CA GLU A 135 -19.62 12.28 3.72
C GLU A 135 -19.66 11.10 4.71
N GLY A 136 -19.75 9.87 4.20
CA GLY A 136 -19.72 8.67 5.02
C GLY A 136 -18.43 8.53 5.81
N ALA A 137 -17.29 8.81 5.17
CA ALA A 137 -15.99 8.77 5.82
C ALA A 137 -15.82 9.87 6.87
N VAL A 138 -16.26 11.08 6.58
CA VAL A 138 -16.23 12.21 7.53
C VAL A 138 -17.11 11.92 8.76
N ARG A 139 -18.29 11.31 8.56
CA ARG A 139 -19.26 11.07 9.65
C ARG A 139 -18.95 9.84 10.51
N HIS A 140 -18.17 8.88 10.01
CA HIS A 140 -17.96 7.59 10.68
C HIS A 140 -16.49 7.14 10.67
N GLU A 141 -15.87 7.00 11.86
CA GLU A 141 -14.47 6.57 12.02
C GLU A 141 -14.17 5.23 11.31
N LEU A 142 -15.12 4.29 11.31
CA LEU A 142 -14.97 3.00 10.63
C LEU A 142 -14.90 3.14 9.11
N VAL A 143 -15.70 4.04 8.54
CA VAL A 143 -15.72 4.29 7.09
C VAL A 143 -14.45 5.05 6.69
N HIS A 144 -14.03 6.02 7.50
CA HIS A 144 -12.74 6.69 7.35
C HIS A 144 -11.56 5.70 7.36
N GLY A 145 -11.55 4.78 8.33
CA GLY A 145 -10.55 3.71 8.39
C GLY A 145 -10.58 2.80 7.16
N ALA A 146 -11.77 2.47 6.64
CA ALA A 146 -11.93 1.69 5.42
C ALA A 146 -11.41 2.44 4.17
N GLN A 147 -11.62 3.75 4.11
CA GLN A 147 -11.10 4.62 3.06
C GLN A 147 -9.57 4.57 3.03
N HIS A 148 -8.89 4.87 4.14
CA HIS A 148 -7.43 4.79 4.19
C HIS A 148 -6.90 3.38 3.88
N ALA A 149 -7.51 2.35 4.46
CA ALA A 149 -7.11 0.96 4.19
C ALA A 149 -7.21 0.62 2.69
N SER A 150 -8.24 1.13 2.01
CA SER A 150 -8.42 0.92 0.58
C SER A 150 -7.36 1.64 -0.26
N PHE A 151 -6.90 2.85 0.11
CA PHE A 151 -5.82 3.54 -0.59
C PHE A 151 -4.48 2.82 -0.44
N ILE A 152 -4.16 2.35 0.76
CA ILE A 152 -2.96 1.54 0.99
C ILE A 152 -3.01 0.28 0.12
N PHE A 153 -4.15 -0.41 0.11
CA PHE A 153 -4.34 -1.65 -0.66
C PHE A 153 -4.26 -1.40 -2.17
N ALA A 154 -4.93 -0.36 -2.67
CA ALA A 154 -4.93 0.00 -4.07
C ALA A 154 -3.54 0.48 -4.54
N GLY A 155 -2.83 1.24 -3.69
CA GLY A 155 -1.42 1.60 -3.90
C GLY A 155 -0.53 0.36 -4.01
N VAL A 156 -0.67 -0.60 -3.10
CA VAL A 156 0.06 -1.88 -3.18
C VAL A 156 -0.25 -2.62 -4.47
N ILE A 157 -1.51 -2.66 -4.90
CA ILE A 157 -1.93 -3.31 -6.15
C ILE A 157 -1.30 -2.65 -7.38
N VAL A 158 -1.38 -1.32 -7.47
CA VAL A 158 -0.87 -0.59 -8.65
C VAL A 158 0.65 -0.66 -8.76
N TRP A 159 1.35 -0.70 -7.63
CA TRP A 159 2.81 -0.82 -7.60
C TRP A 159 3.34 -2.25 -7.73
N TRP A 160 2.51 -3.25 -7.41
CA TRP A 160 2.91 -4.66 -7.50
C TRP A 160 3.50 -5.06 -8.87
N PRO A 161 2.83 -4.81 -10.01
CA PRO A 161 3.36 -5.20 -11.32
C PRO A 161 4.65 -4.46 -11.70
N ALA A 162 4.84 -3.22 -11.24
CA ALA A 162 6.05 -2.44 -11.50
C ALA A 162 7.25 -2.95 -10.68
N LEU A 163 7.06 -3.17 -9.38
CA LEU A 163 8.13 -3.54 -8.45
C LEU A 163 8.39 -5.04 -8.38
N GLU A 164 7.43 -5.87 -8.79
CA GLU A 164 7.50 -7.33 -8.79
C GLU A 164 8.16 -7.90 -7.51
N PRO A 165 7.58 -7.70 -6.32
CA PRO A 165 8.25 -7.95 -5.05
C PRO A 165 8.65 -9.41 -4.82
N LYS A 166 8.15 -10.34 -5.65
CA LYS A 166 8.59 -11.75 -5.68
C LYS A 166 10.00 -11.94 -6.27
N ARG A 167 10.49 -10.99 -7.05
CA ARG A 167 11.85 -11.02 -7.61
C ARG A 167 12.81 -10.37 -6.62
N ARG A 168 14.05 -10.89 -6.56
CA ARG A 168 15.14 -10.30 -5.74
C ARG A 168 15.69 -9.01 -6.35
N ARG A 169 15.74 -8.91 -7.68
CA ARG A 169 16.23 -7.73 -8.42
C ARG A 169 15.09 -7.08 -9.21
N LEU A 170 15.10 -5.75 -9.28
CA LEU A 170 14.15 -5.00 -10.11
C LEU A 170 14.61 -5.13 -11.57
N GLN A 171 13.68 -5.46 -12.47
CA GLN A 171 13.95 -5.44 -13.91
C GLN A 171 13.47 -4.11 -14.47
N GLY A 172 14.34 -3.42 -15.21
CA GLY A 172 14.00 -2.20 -15.93
C GLY A 172 13.35 -2.55 -17.26
N GLU A 173 12.03 -2.53 -17.30
CA GLU A 173 11.25 -2.78 -18.52
C GLU A 173 10.49 -1.50 -18.87
N LEU A 174 10.55 -1.07 -20.14
CA LEU A 174 10.00 0.23 -20.57
C LEU A 174 8.49 0.35 -20.34
N TRP A 175 7.73 -0.76 -20.43
CA TRP A 175 6.28 -0.73 -20.16
C TRP A 175 5.95 -0.30 -18.73
N LYS A 176 6.86 -0.52 -17.77
CA LYS A 176 6.67 -0.10 -16.37
C LYS A 176 6.61 1.42 -16.24
N ILE A 177 7.32 2.15 -17.11
CA ILE A 177 7.27 3.61 -17.18
C ILE A 177 5.84 4.04 -17.56
N GLY A 178 5.28 3.45 -18.63
CA GLY A 178 3.90 3.73 -19.06
C GLY A 178 2.86 3.38 -17.99
N HIS A 179 3.04 2.25 -17.30
CA HIS A 179 2.17 1.83 -16.19
C HIS A 179 2.21 2.81 -15.01
N ILE A 180 3.40 3.24 -14.60
CA ILE A 180 3.56 4.23 -13.52
C ILE A 180 2.98 5.57 -13.95
N LEU A 181 3.28 6.03 -15.16
CA LEU A 181 2.78 7.31 -15.68
C LEU A 181 1.24 7.33 -15.72
N ALA A 182 0.62 6.26 -16.21
CA ALA A 182 -0.84 6.11 -16.23
C ALA A 182 -1.44 6.16 -14.82
N ALA A 183 -0.84 5.46 -13.85
CA ALA A 183 -1.28 5.52 -12.46
C ALA A 183 -1.12 6.94 -11.86
N ARG A 184 -0.04 7.66 -12.20
CA ARG A 184 0.21 9.03 -11.75
C ARG A 184 -0.76 10.04 -12.35
N MET A 185 -1.08 9.92 -13.65
CA MET A 185 -2.02 10.82 -14.32
C MET A 185 -3.41 10.74 -13.68
N LEU A 186 -3.86 9.54 -13.31
CA LEU A 186 -5.16 9.36 -12.63
C LEU A 186 -5.26 10.12 -11.31
N GLY A 187 -4.17 10.20 -10.54
CA GLY A 187 -4.12 10.99 -9.30
C GLY A 187 -4.09 12.50 -9.57
N MET A 188 -3.37 12.95 -10.62
CA MET A 188 -3.30 14.37 -10.98
C MET A 188 -4.65 14.94 -11.44
N PHE A 189 -5.41 14.20 -12.26
CA PHE A 189 -6.72 14.65 -12.73
C PHE A 189 -7.73 14.87 -11.60
N LEU A 190 -7.60 14.11 -10.51
CA LEU A 190 -8.42 14.28 -9.31
C LEU A 190 -8.06 15.53 -8.49
N GLY A 191 -6.78 15.94 -8.50
CA GLY A 191 -6.32 17.12 -7.77
C GLY A 191 -6.56 18.47 -8.48
N MET A 192 -7.04 18.45 -9.72
CA MET A 192 -7.28 19.65 -10.56
C MET A 192 -8.76 20.03 -10.69
N GLY A 193 -9.68 19.27 -10.09
CA GLY A 193 -11.13 19.44 -10.21
C GLY A 193 -11.79 19.91 -8.91
#